data_AF-A0A931ATE1-F1
#
_entry.id   AF-A0A931ATE1-F1
#
_cell.length_a   1.000
_cell.length_b   1.000
_cell.length_c   1.000
_cell.angle_alpha   90.00
_cell.angle_beta   90.00
_cell.angle_gamma   90.00
#
_symmetry.space_group_name_H-M   'P 1'
#
loop_
_entity.id
_entity.type
_entity.pdbx_description
1 polymer ?
#
loop_
_entity_poly.entity_id
_entity_poly.type
_entity_poly.pdbx_seq_one_letter_code
_entity_poly.pdbx_strand_id
1 'polypeptide(L)'
;MEENYRCGRYFFVFLLLELKEYCDEVAQKADKNHIRVSINEIYPTNHVVTLGVNEETDIVPDITCWDFEGFKKTIDDQYLCRNK
;
A
#
# COMPACT_ATOMS: atom_id res chain seq x y z
N MET A 1 21.51 -24.13 2.74
CA MET A 1 20.79 -23.17 3.59
C MET A 1 20.07 -22.23 2.65
N GLU A 2 18.76 -22.40 2.47
CA GLU A 2 17.94 -21.41 1.75
C GLU A 2 17.62 -20.28 2.73
N GLU A 3 18.20 -19.10 2.51
CA GLU A 3 17.79 -17.90 3.22
C GLU A 3 16.39 -17.51 2.75
N ASN A 4 15.39 -17.70 3.61
CA ASN A 4 14.06 -17.13 3.44
C ASN A 4 14.14 -15.60 3.61
N TYR A 5 14.53 -14.88 2.56
CA TYR A 5 14.59 -13.41 2.60
C TYR A 5 13.16 -12.85 2.57
N ARG A 6 12.53 -12.70 3.74
CA ARG A 6 11.25 -11.98 3.86
C ARG A 6 11.51 -10.50 3.57
N CYS A 7 10.83 -9.95 2.57
CA CYS A 7 10.94 -8.55 2.15
C CYS A 7 10.22 -7.59 3.12
N GLY A 8 10.51 -7.67 4.42
CA GLY A 8 9.89 -6.84 5.47
C GLY A 8 10.44 -5.42 5.57
N ARG A 9 11.30 -4.99 4.64
CA ARG A 9 11.83 -3.63 4.57
C ARG A 9 12.34 -3.37 3.16
N TYR A 10 12.10 -2.16 2.64
CA TYR A 10 12.70 -1.71 1.39
C TYR A 10 13.06 -0.23 1.44
N PHE A 11 13.82 0.23 0.45
CA PHE A 11 14.22 1.63 0.33
C PHE A 11 13.56 2.25 -0.91
N PHE A 12 12.82 3.33 -0.73
CA PHE A 12 12.12 4.07 -1.78
C PHE A 12 12.73 5.46 -1.95
N VAL A 13 13.33 5.74 -3.12
CA VAL A 13 14.03 7.00 -3.39
C VAL A 13 13.59 7.58 -4.73
N PHE A 14 13.42 8.90 -4.76
CA PHE A 14 13.09 9.71 -5.94
C PHE A 14 14.24 9.87 -6.94
N LEU A 15 14.98 8.81 -7.25
CA LEU A 15 16.08 8.89 -8.21
C LEU A 15 15.61 8.95 -9.65
N LEU A 16 14.33 8.64 -9.89
CA LEU A 16 13.69 8.64 -11.21
C LEU A 16 12.55 9.67 -11.23
N LEU A 17 12.48 10.45 -12.31
CA LEU A 17 11.46 11.49 -12.50
C LEU A 17 10.04 10.89 -12.45
N GLU A 18 9.85 9.74 -13.08
CA GLU A 18 8.57 9.00 -13.11
C GLU A 18 8.05 8.68 -11.69
N LEU A 19 8.94 8.28 -10.78
CA LEU A 19 8.55 7.99 -9.39
C LEU A 19 8.14 9.25 -8.63
N LYS A 20 8.73 10.40 -8.98
CA LYS A 20 8.36 11.68 -8.39
C LYS A 20 6.97 12.10 -8.88
N GLU A 21 6.67 11.94 -10.17
CA GLU A 21 5.37 12.29 -10.75
C GLU A 21 4.24 11.52 -10.05
N TYR A 22 4.40 10.21 -9.84
CA TYR A 22 3.41 9.42 -9.09
C TYR A 22 3.20 9.90 -7.65
N CYS A 23 4.25 10.36 -6.97
CA CYS A 23 4.12 10.94 -5.64
C CYS A 23 3.46 12.32 -5.64
N ASP A 24 3.77 13.16 -6.62
CA ASP A 24 3.16 14.48 -6.78
C ASP A 24 1.64 14.35 -7.05
N GLU A 25 1.23 13.37 -7.87
CA GLU A 25 -0.17 13.10 -8.18
C GLU A 25 -1.01 12.75 -6.94
N VAL A 26 -0.44 11.97 -6.02
CA VAL A 26 -1.15 11.56 -4.79
C VAL A 26 -0.95 12.54 -3.62
N ALA A 27 -0.09 13.55 -3.74
CA ALA A 27 0.23 14.48 -2.65
C ALA A 27 -1.01 15.22 -2.13
N GLN A 28 -1.87 15.71 -3.03
CA GLN A 28 -3.11 16.38 -2.63
C GLN A 28 -4.07 15.44 -1.88
N LYS A 29 -4.12 14.16 -2.28
CA LYS A 29 -4.92 13.12 -1.62
C LYS A 29 -4.34 12.80 -0.24
N ALA A 30 -3.01 12.75 -0.11
CA ALA A 30 -2.31 12.56 1.16
C ALA A 30 -2.66 13.69 2.14
N ASP A 31 -2.49 14.95 1.70
CA ASP A 31 -2.73 16.14 2.52
C ASP A 31 -4.18 16.22 2.99
N LYS A 32 -5.13 16.04 2.07
CA LYS A 32 -6.57 16.07 2.38
C LYS A 32 -6.96 15.02 3.44
N ASN A 33 -6.34 13.86 3.40
CA ASN A 33 -6.61 12.76 4.32
C ASN A 33 -5.68 12.73 5.54
N HIS A 34 -4.79 13.72 5.69
CA HIS A 34 -3.78 13.78 6.75
C HIS A 34 -2.89 12.52 6.82
N ILE A 35 -2.60 11.94 5.65
CA ILE A 35 -1.78 10.74 5.52
C ILE A 35 -0.33 11.13 5.26
N ARG A 36 0.59 10.59 6.07
CA ARG A 36 2.03 10.74 5.83
C ARG A 36 2.53 9.58 4.97
N VAL A 37 2.82 9.86 3.70
CA VAL A 37 3.49 8.91 2.80
C VAL A 37 4.95 8.76 3.21
N SER A 38 5.39 7.51 3.40
CA SER A 38 6.77 7.19 3.77
C SER A 38 7.69 7.18 2.55
N ILE A 39 8.89 7.71 2.74
CA ILE A 39 9.97 7.77 1.76
C ILE A 39 11.27 7.31 2.43
N ASN A 40 12.27 6.97 1.63
CA ASN A 40 13.50 6.33 2.07
C ASN A 40 13.22 4.95 2.66
N GLU A 41 13.40 4.77 3.96
CA GLU A 41 13.25 3.45 4.57
C GLU A 41 11.79 3.14 4.89
N ILE A 42 11.29 2.06 4.29
CA ILE A 42 9.90 1.64 4.39
C ILE A 42 9.78 0.35 5.21
N TYR A 43 8.84 0.35 6.14
CA TYR A 43 8.49 -0.72 7.07
C TYR A 43 7.01 -1.10 6.89
N PRO A 44 6.61 -2.32 7.31
CA PRO A 44 5.20 -2.67 7.41
C PRO A 44 4.45 -1.61 8.22
N THR A 45 3.17 -1.38 7.90
CA THR A 45 2.29 -0.32 8.44
C THR A 45 2.56 1.10 7.94
N ASN A 46 3.62 1.33 7.15
CA ASN A 46 3.78 2.62 6.49
C ASN A 46 2.74 2.83 5.38
N HIS A 47 2.33 4.08 5.17
CA HIS A 47 1.59 4.45 3.97
C HIS A 47 2.56 4.66 2.82
N VAL A 48 2.33 4.00 1.70
CA VAL A 48 3.24 3.95 0.54
C VAL A 48 2.48 4.28 -0.73
N VAL A 49 3.17 4.78 -1.74
CA VAL A 49 2.60 4.92 -3.08
C VAL A 49 2.55 3.54 -3.74
N THR A 50 1.37 3.19 -4.23
CA THR A 50 1.10 1.95 -4.97
C THR A 50 0.55 2.30 -6.34
N LEU A 51 0.92 1.53 -7.37
CA LEU A 51 0.32 1.64 -8.69
C LEU A 51 -0.77 0.57 -8.82
N GLY A 52 -1.95 1.01 -9.24
CA GLY A 52 -3.09 0.15 -9.53
C GLY A 52 -3.61 0.41 -10.94
N VAL A 53 -4.51 -0.46 -11.39
CA VAL A 53 -5.25 -0.25 -12.64
C VAL A 53 -6.64 0.27 -12.29
N ASN A 54 -7.04 1.38 -12.90
CA ASN A 54 -8.38 1.95 -12.71
C ASN A 54 -9.43 1.23 -13.59
N GLU A 55 -10.69 1.65 -13.50
CA GLU A 55 -11.80 1.10 -14.31
C GLU A 55 -11.61 1.35 -15.82
N GLU A 56 -10.85 2.39 -16.18
CA GLU A 56 -10.52 2.77 -17.55
C GLU A 56 -9.29 2.03 -18.09
N THR A 57 -8.74 1.08 -17.33
CA THR A 57 -7.54 0.27 -17.63
C THR A 57 -6.21 1.04 -17.64
N ASP A 58 -6.19 2.26 -17.10
CA ASP A 58 -4.98 3.06 -16.95
C ASP A 58 -4.24 2.73 -15.64
N ILE A 59 -2.91 2.81 -15.70
CA ILE A 59 -2.05 2.72 -14.51
C ILE A 59 -2.14 4.05 -13.76
N VAL A 60 -2.63 4.01 -12.52
CA VAL A 60 -2.78 5.20 -11.68
C VAL A 60 -2.12 4.98 -10.30
N PRO A 61 -1.52 6.02 -9.72
CA PRO A 61 -0.99 5.95 -8.37
C PRO A 61 -2.09 6.12 -7.31
N ASP A 62 -1.92 5.44 -6.19
CA ASP A 62 -2.72 5.64 -4.97
C ASP A 62 -1.85 5.44 -3.72
N ILE A 63 -2.39 5.75 -2.55
CA ILE A 63 -1.75 5.58 -1.25
C ILE A 63 -2.39 4.40 -0.53
N THR A 64 -1.57 3.40 -0.22
CA THR A 64 -2.00 2.20 0.50
C THR A 64 -1.17 2.03 1.77
N CYS A 65 -1.80 1.59 2.86
CA CYS A 65 -1.06 1.12 4.02
C CYS A 65 -0.40 -0.21 3.68
N TRP A 66 0.93 -0.32 3.79
CA TRP A 66 1.67 -1.56 3.58
C TRP A 66 1.52 -2.48 4.80
N ASP A 67 0.28 -2.89 5.04
CA ASP A 67 -0.12 -3.86 6.02
C ASP A 67 -1.36 -4.60 5.50
N PHE A 68 -1.52 -5.85 5.93
CA PHE A 68 -2.68 -6.65 5.57
C PHE A 68 -3.18 -7.38 6.81
N GLU A 69 -4.19 -6.82 7.45
CA GLU A 69 -4.87 -7.44 8.60
C GLU A 69 -5.93 -8.49 8.19
N GLY A 70 -6.07 -8.75 6.88
CA GLY A 70 -7.13 -9.59 6.34
C GLY A 70 -8.37 -8.81 5.95
N PHE A 71 -9.31 -9.49 5.28
CA PHE A 71 -10.63 -8.91 5.03
C PHE A 71 -11.39 -8.80 6.35
N LYS A 72 -12.00 -7.65 6.60
CA LYS A 72 -12.92 -7.48 7.72
C LYS A 72 -14.04 -8.53 7.58
N LYS A 73 -14.07 -9.53 8.47
CA LYS A 73 -15.12 -10.55 8.45
C LYS A 73 -16.47 -9.87 8.50
N THR A 74 -17.31 -10.19 7.52
CA THR A 74 -18.71 -9.80 7.59
C THR A 74 -19.40 -10.59 8.70
N ILE A 75 -20.56 -10.11 9.16
CA ILE A 75 -21.35 -10.82 10.17
C ILE A 75 -21.66 -12.25 9.70
N ASP A 76 -21.88 -12.45 8.39
CA ASP A 76 -22.18 -13.75 7.78
C ASP A 76 -20.99 -14.73 7.84
N ASP A 77 -19.76 -14.22 7.68
CA ASP A 77 -18.54 -15.03 7.79
C ASP A 77 -18.33 -15.59 9.21
N GLN A 78 -18.81 -14.89 10.25
CA GLN A 78 -18.70 -15.37 11.63
C GLN A 78 -19.62 -16.57 11.91
N TYR A 79 -20.79 -16.64 11.28
CA TYR A 79 -21.74 -17.75 11.45
C TYR A 79 -21.29 -19.01 10.70
N LEU A 80 -20.65 -18.86 9.53
CA LEU A 80 -20.10 -19.98 8.76
C LEU A 80 -18.90 -20.66 9.47
N CYS A 81 -18.12 -19.91 10.26
CA CYS A 81 -16.99 -20.47 11.00
C CYS A 81 -17.35 -21.13 12.34
N ARG A 82 -18.54 -20.86 12.92
CA ARG A 82 -18.96 -21.42 14.23
C ARG A 82 -19.65 -22.78 14.14
N ASN A 83 -20.10 -23.18 12.96
CA ASN A 83 -20.85 -24.43 12.73
C ASN A 83 -20.01 -25.52 12.03
N LYS A 84 -18.69 -25.52 12.24
CA LYS A 84 -17.80 -26.60 11.80
C LYS A 84 -17.25 -27.37 12.99
#